data_AF-A0A1A3EHZ9-F1
#
_entry.id   AF-A0A1A3EHZ9-F1
#
_cell.length_a   1.000
_cell.length_b   1.000
_cell.length_c   1.000
_cell.angle_alpha   90.00
_cell.angle_beta   90.00
_cell.angle_gamma   90.00
#
_symmetry.space_group_name_H-M   'P 1'
#
loop_
_entity.id
_entity.type
_entity.pdbx_description
1 polymer ?
#
loop_
_entity_poly.entity_id
_entity_poly.type
_entity_poly.pdbx_seq_one_letter_code
_entity_poly.pdbx_strand_id
1 'polypeptide(L)'
;MGEMPASSRLVTTIPTKMRDLCMKPEEYDVVELLRPLPEQNLPAGARGTVVVDYTKDSNKSLPAAYEVEFSDADGLTQALVTLAGHDLKVVWRTDPRQ
;
A
#
# COMPACT_ATOMS: atom_id res chain seq x y z
N MET A 1 4.89 -4.93 -52.94
CA MET A 1 5.73 -5.80 -52.10
C MET A 1 6.75 -4.90 -51.41
N GLY A 2 6.49 -4.29 -50.27
CA GLY A 2 5.59 -4.67 -49.20
C GLY A 2 6.29 -5.67 -48.29
N GLU A 3 7.18 -5.18 -47.41
CA GLU A 3 7.44 -5.77 -46.08
C GLU A 3 8.32 -4.83 -45.24
N MET A 4 7.69 -4.20 -44.25
CA MET A 4 8.31 -3.86 -42.97
C MET A 4 7.89 -4.95 -41.97
N PRO A 5 8.76 -5.36 -41.06
CA PRO A 5 8.35 -5.44 -39.65
C PRO A 5 9.37 -4.70 -38.77
N ALA A 6 8.98 -3.68 -38.01
CA ALA A 6 8.13 -3.66 -36.81
C ALA A 6 8.92 -3.94 -35.50
N SER A 7 9.01 -2.85 -34.73
CA SER A 7 8.93 -2.80 -33.26
C SER A 7 10.18 -3.15 -32.45
N SER A 8 11.01 -2.12 -32.26
CA SER A 8 11.89 -2.02 -31.09
C SER A 8 11.02 -1.90 -29.83
N ARG A 9 10.99 -2.93 -28.99
CA ARG A 9 10.31 -2.89 -27.69
C ARG A 9 11.10 -1.99 -26.75
N LEU A 10 10.62 -0.77 -26.54
CA LEU A 10 11.01 0.05 -25.40
C LEU A 10 10.57 -0.67 -24.12
N VAL A 11 11.52 -1.30 -23.41
CA VAL A 11 11.34 -1.68 -22.01
C VAL A 11 11.41 -0.38 -21.21
N THR A 12 10.26 0.27 -21.02
CA THR A 12 10.15 1.42 -20.12
C THR A 12 10.32 0.93 -18.70
N THR A 13 11.53 1.10 -18.15
CA THR A 13 11.77 0.97 -16.72
C THR A 13 10.97 2.04 -16.00
N ILE A 14 9.80 1.68 -15.49
CA ILE A 14 9.02 2.54 -14.61
C ILE A 14 9.91 2.80 -13.38
N PRO A 15 10.20 4.06 -13.02
CA PRO A 15 11.04 4.35 -11.86
C PRO A 15 10.36 3.77 -10.61
N THR A 16 11.14 3.06 -9.78
CA THR A 16 10.65 2.34 -8.58
C THR A 16 9.69 3.19 -7.75
N LYS A 17 10.02 4.48 -7.58
CA LYS A 17 9.21 5.49 -6.87
C LYS A 17 7.76 5.64 -7.39
N MET A 18 7.47 5.38 -8.66
CA MET A 18 6.11 5.43 -9.22
C MET A 18 5.35 4.12 -9.01
N ARG A 19 6.05 2.99 -8.82
CA ARG A 19 5.41 1.72 -8.45
C ARG A 19 4.88 1.81 -7.02
N ASP A 20 5.67 2.35 -6.10
CA ASP A 20 5.32 2.41 -4.66
C ASP A 20 4.09 3.30 -4.36
N LEU A 21 3.84 4.34 -5.19
CA LEU A 21 2.66 5.20 -5.05
C LEU A 21 1.37 4.59 -5.67
N CYS A 22 1.48 3.59 -6.54
CA CYS A 22 0.32 2.94 -7.17
C CYS A 22 0.09 1.50 -6.70
N MET A 23 0.87 1.02 -5.72
CA MET A 23 0.71 -0.32 -5.16
C MET A 23 -0.50 -0.35 -4.23
N LYS A 24 -1.38 -1.32 -4.49
CA LYS A 24 -2.40 -1.71 -3.53
C LYS A 24 -1.70 -2.31 -2.30
N PRO A 25 -2.04 -1.89 -1.07
CA PRO A 25 -1.53 -2.53 0.14
C PRO A 25 -1.91 -4.01 0.21
N GLU A 26 -1.02 -4.81 0.79
CA GLU A 26 -1.18 -6.23 1.08
C GLU A 26 -0.89 -6.49 2.57
N GLU A 27 -1.32 -7.62 3.10
CA GLU A 27 -0.98 -8.02 4.47
C GLU A 27 0.53 -8.05 4.68
N TYR A 28 0.98 -7.56 5.83
CA TYR A 28 2.36 -7.37 6.25
C TYR A 28 3.14 -6.26 5.53
N ASP A 29 2.51 -5.51 4.62
CA ASP A 29 3.11 -4.29 4.11
C ASP A 29 3.24 -3.24 5.22
N VAL A 30 4.33 -2.48 5.16
CA VAL A 30 4.45 -1.23 5.90
C VAL A 30 3.90 -0.11 5.02
N VAL A 31 2.93 0.60 5.57
CA VAL A 31 2.23 1.71 4.93
C VAL A 31 2.45 3.00 5.71
N GLU A 32 2.26 4.12 5.02
CA GLU A 32 2.32 5.47 5.56
C GLU A 32 0.97 6.17 5.35
N LEU A 33 0.47 6.86 6.38
CA LEU A 33 -0.74 7.67 6.30
C LEU A 33 -0.54 8.89 5.39
N LEU A 34 -1.39 9.04 4.38
CA LEU A 34 -1.39 10.20 3.50
C LEU A 34 -2.09 11.42 4.12
N ARG A 35 -2.97 11.18 5.10
CA ARG A 35 -3.71 12.21 5.85
C ARG A 35 -3.67 11.89 7.34
N PRO A 36 -3.70 12.91 8.21
CA PRO A 36 -3.72 12.66 9.66
C PRO A 36 -5.06 12.04 10.09
N LEU A 37 -5.04 11.28 11.18
CA LEU A 37 -6.22 10.77 11.89
C LEU A 37 -6.23 11.37 13.31
N PRO A 38 -6.87 12.54 13.49
CA PRO A 38 -6.84 13.26 14.78
C PRO A 38 -7.43 12.45 15.94
N GLU A 39 -8.44 11.62 15.68
CA GLU A 39 -9.10 10.79 16.69
C GLU A 39 -8.15 9.75 17.32
N GLN A 40 -7.10 9.36 16.60
CA GLN A 40 -6.10 8.39 17.03
C GLN A 40 -4.75 9.07 17.36
N ASN A 41 -4.68 10.40 17.30
CA ASN A 41 -3.43 11.17 17.43
C ASN A 41 -2.34 10.73 16.42
N LEU A 42 -2.75 10.27 15.23
CA LEU A 42 -1.83 9.82 14.19
C LEU A 42 -1.60 10.94 13.17
N PRO A 43 -0.37 11.45 13.01
CA PRO A 43 -0.06 12.45 11.99
C PRO A 43 -0.02 11.82 10.58
N ALA A 44 -0.18 12.65 9.54
CA ALA A 44 0.24 12.25 8.21
C ALA A 44 1.74 11.91 8.22
N GLY A 45 2.13 10.86 7.51
CA GLY A 45 3.48 10.31 7.59
C GLY A 45 3.66 9.25 8.69
N ALA A 46 2.68 9.02 9.56
CA ALA A 46 2.75 7.92 10.51
C ALA A 46 2.79 6.58 9.78
N ARG A 47 3.65 5.68 10.25
CA ARG A 47 3.85 4.37 9.65
C ARG A 47 3.12 3.31 10.45
N GLY A 48 2.51 2.38 9.75
CA GLY A 48 1.84 1.23 10.32
C GLY A 48 2.03 -0.01 9.45
N THR A 49 1.62 -1.15 9.99
CA THR A 49 1.68 -2.45 9.32
C THR A 49 0.26 -2.89 8.98
N VAL A 50 0.02 -3.28 7.73
CA VAL A 50 -1.27 -3.89 7.36
C VAL A 50 -1.35 -5.25 8.02
N VAL A 51 -2.31 -5.45 8.91
CA VAL A 51 -2.53 -6.74 9.58
C VAL A 51 -3.60 -7.58 8.88
N VAL A 52 -4.58 -6.94 8.22
CA VAL A 52 -5.65 -7.62 7.47
C VAL A 52 -5.96 -6.87 6.16
N ASP A 53 -6.06 -7.61 5.06
CA ASP A 53 -6.56 -7.12 3.77
C ASP A 53 -8.00 -7.59 3.54
N TYR A 54 -8.99 -6.77 3.92
CA TYR A 54 -10.41 -7.10 3.77
C TYR A 54 -10.88 -7.15 2.31
N THR A 55 -10.06 -6.75 1.35
CA THR A 55 -10.45 -6.83 -0.07
C THR A 55 -10.52 -8.25 -0.59
N LYS A 56 -9.88 -9.20 0.12
CA LYS A 56 -9.89 -10.63 -0.23
C LYS A 56 -11.25 -11.27 0.06
N ASP A 57 -11.89 -10.86 1.16
CA ASP A 57 -13.15 -11.42 1.65
C ASP A 57 -14.38 -10.59 1.28
N SER A 58 -14.19 -9.34 0.86
CA SER A 58 -15.30 -8.44 0.52
C SER A 58 -15.92 -8.77 -0.84
N ASN A 59 -17.25 -8.86 -0.86
CA ASN A 59 -18.02 -8.81 -2.10
C ASN A 59 -17.61 -7.56 -2.89
N LYS A 60 -17.36 -7.67 -4.21
CA LYS A 60 -16.75 -6.65 -5.10
C LYS A 60 -17.43 -5.26 -5.09
N SER A 61 -18.56 -5.12 -4.40
CA SER A 61 -19.30 -3.87 -4.25
C SER A 61 -18.85 -2.98 -3.08
N LEU A 62 -18.03 -3.48 -2.15
CA LEU A 62 -17.49 -2.67 -1.05
C LEU A 62 -16.17 -2.00 -1.45
N PRO A 63 -15.89 -0.77 -0.96
CA PRO A 63 -14.60 -0.13 -1.17
C PRO A 63 -13.48 -0.93 -0.49
N ALA A 64 -12.28 -0.87 -1.08
CA ALA A 64 -11.11 -1.55 -0.55
C ALA A 64 -10.73 -1.01 0.84
N ALA A 65 -10.71 -1.90 1.83
CA ALA A 65 -10.40 -1.58 3.23
C ALA A 65 -9.29 -2.49 3.77
N TYR A 66 -8.48 -1.92 4.65
CA TYR A 66 -7.32 -2.56 5.26
C TYR A 66 -7.31 -2.27 6.75
N GLU A 67 -7.03 -3.27 7.57
CA GLU A 67 -6.74 -3.06 8.99
C GLU A 67 -5.25 -2.80 9.16
N VAL A 68 -4.91 -1.68 9.78
CA VAL A 68 -3.52 -1.24 9.96
C VAL A 68 -3.23 -1.04 11.44
N GLU A 69 -2.17 -1.69 11.91
CA GLU A 69 -1.61 -1.48 13.24
C GLU A 69 -0.56 -0.36 13.19
N PHE A 70 -0.71 0.62 14.08
CA PHE A 70 0.30 1.65 14.31
C PHE A 70 0.90 1.43 15.69
N SER A 71 2.23 1.32 15.73
CA SER A 71 2.99 1.12 16.97
C SER A 71 3.96 2.27 17.20
N ASP A 72 4.29 2.54 18.46
CA ASP A 72 5.30 3.53 18.81
C ASP A 72 6.73 2.97 18.63
N ALA A 73 7.74 3.77 18.98
CA ALA A 73 9.16 3.38 18.89
C ALA A 73 9.52 2.21 19.81
N ASP A 74 8.80 2.03 20.91
CA ASP A 74 8.93 0.89 21.83
C ASP A 74 8.18 -0.36 21.33
N GLY A 75 7.47 -0.26 20.19
CA GLY A 75 6.71 -1.35 19.58
C GLY A 75 5.36 -1.61 20.23
N LEU A 76 4.87 -0.70 21.08
CA LEU A 76 3.53 -0.82 21.67
C LEU A 76 2.50 -0.31 20.66
N THR A 77 1.44 -1.11 20.47
CA THR A 77 0.30 -0.73 19.63
C THR A 77 -0.35 0.54 20.17
N GLN A 78 -0.26 1.62 19.39
CA GLN A 78 -0.94 2.89 19.67
C GLN A 78 -2.37 2.88 19.14
N ALA A 79 -2.58 2.30 17.95
CA ALA A 79 -3.89 2.23 17.32
C ALA A 79 -3.99 1.04 16.36
N LEU A 80 -5.20 0.51 16.23
CA LEU A 80 -5.58 -0.47 15.23
C LEU A 80 -6.79 0.08 14.47
N VAL A 81 -6.62 0.39 13.19
CA VAL A 81 -7.60 1.20 12.44
C VAL A 81 -7.91 0.58 11.08
N THR A 82 -9.20 0.55 10.72
CA THR A 82 -9.65 0.22 9.37
C THR A 82 -9.59 1.44 8.46
N LEU A 83 -8.81 1.36 7.39
CA LEU A 83 -8.54 2.48 6.47
C LEU A 83 -8.80 2.10 5.02
N ALA A 84 -9.19 3.10 4.23
CA ALA A 84 -9.33 2.94 2.78
C ALA A 84 -7.96 2.98 2.10
N GLY A 85 -7.81 2.23 1.01
CA GLY A 85 -6.51 2.15 0.30
C GLY A 85 -5.99 3.49 -0.23
N HIS A 86 -6.85 4.48 -0.45
CA HIS A 86 -6.45 5.81 -0.91
C HIS A 86 -5.93 6.74 0.19
N ASP A 87 -6.05 6.35 1.45
CA ASP A 87 -5.45 7.06 2.59
C ASP A 87 -4.06 6.49 2.96
N LEU A 88 -3.63 5.44 2.25
CA LEU A 88 -2.41 4.68 2.52
C LEU A 88 -1.45 4.75 1.34
N LYS A 89 -0.16 4.71 1.66
CA LYS A 89 0.92 4.52 0.71
C LYS A 89 1.85 3.42 1.18
N VAL A 90 2.09 2.41 0.35
CA VAL A 90 3.07 1.36 0.65
C VAL A 90 4.47 1.97 0.63
N VAL A 91 5.21 1.81 1.72
CA VAL A 91 6.59 2.30 1.87
C VAL A 91 7.61 1.18 1.99
N TRP A 92 7.17 -0.02 2.38
CA TRP A 92 7.97 -1.23 2.35
C TRP A 92 7.07 -2.46 2.19
N ARG A 93 7.53 -3.42 1.39
CA ARG A 93 6.89 -4.72 1.19
C ARG A 93 7.94 -5.80 1.40
N THR A 94 7.63 -6.78 2.22
CA THR A 94 8.47 -7.98 2.34
C THR A 94 8.35 -8.81 1.06
N ASP A 95 9.46 -9.36 0.57
CA ASP A 95 9.37 -10.38 -0.47
C ASP A 95 8.85 -11.66 0.18
N PRO A 96 7.74 -12.25 -0.29
CA PRO A 96 7.14 -13.43 0.34
C PRO A 96 7.98 -14.71 0.21
N ARG A 97 9.21 -14.66 -0.34
CA ARG A 97 10.14 -15.80 -0.45
C ARG A 97 11.27 -15.77 0.58
N GLN A 98 11.24 -14.87 1.55
CA GLN A 98 12.17 -14.85 2.69
C GLN A 98 11.69 -15.77 3.81
#